data_AF-A0A820R1W2-F1
#
_entry.id   AF-A0A820R1W2-F1
#
_cell.length_a   1.000
_cell.length_b   1.000
_cell.length_c   1.000
_cell.angle_alpha   90.00
_cell.angle_beta   90.00
_cell.angle_gamma   90.00
#
_symmetry.space_group_name_H-M   'P 1'
#
loop_
_entity.id
_entity.type
_entity.pdbx_description
1 polymer ?
#
loop_
_entity_poly.entity_id
_entity_poly.type
_entity_poly.pdbx_seq_one_letter_code
_entity_poly.pdbx_strand_id
1 'polypeptide(L)'
;MPPITFDFSTKLEQQCHQLANEPSSISSDHMKVLHANQIIYLLHLLNQQPMNYDIIKQIDENCQMSQCSNKDICYLWYQLCIQVKYIELLDNIFKFLRETGEFKYLKQLYGELKSSW
;
A
#
# COMPACT_ATOMS: atom_id res chain seq x y z
N MET A 1 24.05 5.19 4.50
CA MET A 1 24.06 3.73 4.71
C MET A 1 25.41 3.32 5.29
N PRO A 2 25.48 2.31 6.17
CA PRO A 2 26.75 1.75 6.61
C PRO A 2 27.49 1.13 5.41
N PRO A 3 28.83 1.05 5.45
CA PRO A 3 29.64 0.53 4.34
C PRO A 3 29.50 -0.99 4.13
N ILE A 4 28.82 -1.69 5.03
CA ILE A 4 28.53 -3.12 4.94
C ILE A 4 27.02 -3.28 4.88
N THR A 5 26.52 -3.90 3.80
CA THR A 5 25.13 -4.29 3.64
C THR A 5 24.99 -5.77 4.00
N PHE A 6 24.07 -6.09 4.90
CA PHE A 6 23.71 -7.48 5.20
C PHE A 6 22.61 -7.96 4.26
N ASP A 7 22.67 -9.24 3.88
CA ASP A 7 21.63 -9.88 3.10
C ASP A 7 20.56 -10.44 4.06
N PHE A 8 19.36 -9.85 4.01
CA PHE A 8 18.23 -10.26 4.85
C PHE A 8 17.20 -11.08 4.07
N SER A 9 17.53 -11.56 2.86
CA SER A 9 16.57 -12.21 1.97
C SER A 9 15.93 -13.43 2.64
N THR A 10 14.62 -13.36 2.86
CA THR A 10 13.83 -14.48 3.36
C THR A 10 12.93 -15.07 2.27
N LYS A 11 12.53 -16.34 2.43
CA LYS A 11 11.52 -16.97 1.57
C LYS A 11 10.19 -16.19 1.53
N LEU A 12 9.87 -15.48 2.61
CA LEU A 12 8.68 -14.65 2.73
C LEU A 12 8.76 -13.39 1.87
N GLU A 13 9.94 -12.78 1.76
CA GLU A 13 10.16 -11.66 0.82
C GLU A 13 10.02 -12.12 -0.62
N GLN A 14 10.57 -13.28 -0.97
CA GLN A 14 10.48 -13.82 -2.33
C GLN A 14 9.02 -13.98 -2.79
N GLN A 15 8.14 -14.43 -1.89
CA GLN A 15 6.70 -14.53 -2.17
C GLN A 15 6.08 -13.15 -2.44
N CYS A 16 6.46 -12.11 -1.68
CA CYS A 16 5.97 -10.75 -1.90
C CYS A 16 6.49 -10.16 -3.20
N HIS A 17 7.75 -10.43 -3.56
CA HIS A 17 8.32 -10.01 -4.84
C HIS A 17 7.64 -10.67 -6.05
N GLN A 18 7.28 -11.95 -5.94
CA GLN A 18 6.53 -12.64 -6.99
C GLN A 18 5.16 -11.98 -7.21
N LEU A 19 4.43 -11.69 -6.13
CA LEU A 19 3.15 -11.00 -6.19
C LEU A 19 3.28 -9.55 -6.70
N ALA A 20 4.37 -8.86 -6.37
CA ALA A 20 4.62 -7.50 -6.86
C ALA A 20 4.87 -7.44 -8.37
N ASN A 21 5.48 -8.49 -8.96
CA ASN A 21 5.72 -8.55 -10.40
C ASN A 21 4.44 -8.79 -11.21
N GLU A 22 3.44 -9.46 -10.63
CA GLU A 22 2.17 -9.79 -11.28
C GLU A 22 0.98 -9.24 -10.47
N PRO A 23 0.84 -7.90 -10.37
CA PRO A 23 -0.14 -7.28 -9.49
C PRO A 23 -1.59 -7.52 -9.93
N SER A 24 -1.83 -7.85 -11.20
CA SER A 24 -3.15 -8.22 -11.72
C SER A 24 -3.65 -9.58 -11.22
N SER A 25 -2.78 -10.43 -10.68
CA SER A 25 -3.16 -11.74 -10.12
C SER A 25 -3.44 -11.67 -8.61
N ILE A 26 -3.34 -10.50 -7.98
CA ILE A 26 -3.58 -10.34 -6.54
C ILE A 26 -5.06 -10.59 -6.25
N SER A 27 -5.32 -11.62 -5.46
CA SER A 27 -6.65 -12.07 -5.05
C SER A 27 -6.78 -12.04 -3.53
N SER A 28 -8.03 -11.97 -3.05
CA SER A 28 -8.37 -11.97 -1.62
C SER A 28 -7.76 -13.16 -0.86
N ASP A 29 -7.63 -14.32 -1.53
CA ASP A 29 -7.06 -15.52 -0.92
C ASP A 29 -5.58 -15.34 -0.55
N HIS A 30 -4.79 -14.72 -1.44
CA HIS A 30 -3.39 -14.41 -1.16
C HIS A 30 -3.27 -13.48 0.04
N MET A 31 -4.14 -12.47 0.13
CA MET A 31 -4.13 -11.49 1.22
C MET A 31 -4.47 -12.09 2.58
N LYS A 32 -5.32 -13.14 2.62
CA LYS A 32 -5.67 -13.87 3.85
C LYS A 32 -4.53 -14.76 4.34
N VAL A 33 -3.70 -15.27 3.44
CA VAL A 33 -2.54 -16.10 3.77
C VAL A 33 -1.37 -15.24 4.29
N LEU A 34 -1.27 -13.99 3.83
CA LEU A 34 -0.20 -13.06 4.20
C LEU A 34 -0.41 -12.47 5.60
N HIS A 35 0.66 -12.46 6.40
CA HIS A 35 0.69 -11.70 7.65
C HIS A 35 0.73 -10.19 7.39
N ALA A 36 0.25 -9.39 8.35
CA ALA A 36 0.20 -7.93 8.26
C ALA A 36 1.53 -7.28 7.80
N ASN A 37 2.67 -7.74 8.32
CA ASN A 37 3.98 -7.22 7.93
C ASN A 37 4.34 -7.53 6.47
N GLN A 38 3.90 -8.67 5.95
CA GLN A 38 4.11 -9.05 4.55
C GLN A 38 3.23 -8.20 3.63
N ILE A 39 1.99 -7.90 4.06
CA ILE A 39 1.10 -6.99 3.31
C ILE A 39 1.72 -5.59 3.25
N ILE A 40 2.23 -5.07 4.37
CA ILE A 40 2.94 -3.79 4.43
C ILE A 40 4.12 -3.80 3.46
N TYR A 41 4.93 -4.86 3.47
CA TYR A 41 6.07 -5.00 2.57
C TYR A 41 5.65 -5.05 1.10
N LEU A 42 4.63 -5.85 0.76
CA LEU A 42 4.06 -5.90 -0.58
C LEU A 42 3.62 -4.51 -1.04
N LEU A 43 2.83 -3.79 -0.24
CA LEU A 43 2.38 -2.44 -0.57
C LEU A 43 3.55 -1.47 -0.77
N HIS A 44 4.63 -1.62 0.01
CA HIS A 44 5.83 -0.83 -0.18
C HIS A 44 6.49 -1.10 -1.54
N LEU A 45 6.56 -2.38 -1.95
CA LEU A 45 7.07 -2.76 -3.28
C LEU A 45 6.21 -2.18 -4.40
N LEU A 46 4.88 -2.26 -4.28
CA LEU A 46 3.96 -1.70 -5.28
C LEU A 46 4.14 -0.18 -5.39
N ASN A 47 4.40 0.51 -4.27
CA ASN A 47 4.58 1.96 -4.22
C ASN A 47 5.91 2.44 -4.83
N GLN A 48 6.87 1.53 -5.05
CA GLN A 48 8.10 1.84 -5.77
C GLN A 48 7.96 1.72 -7.29
N GLN A 49 6.84 1.17 -7.78
CA GLN A 49 6.60 0.95 -9.20
C GLN A 49 5.46 1.86 -9.71
N PRO A 50 5.54 2.38 -10.93
CA PRO A 50 4.43 3.13 -11.51
C PRO A 50 3.25 2.19 -11.76
N MET A 51 2.20 2.32 -10.94
CA MET A 51 1.00 1.50 -11.03
C MET A 51 -0.08 2.12 -11.90
N ASN A 52 -0.84 1.26 -12.59
CA ASN A 52 -2.00 1.66 -13.35
C ASN A 52 -3.24 1.71 -12.45
N TYR A 53 -4.09 2.71 -12.69
CA TYR A 53 -5.38 2.90 -12.01
C TYR A 53 -6.26 1.64 -12.03
N ASP A 54 -6.36 0.97 -13.19
CA ASP A 54 -7.20 -0.22 -13.36
C ASP A 54 -6.82 -1.37 -12.42
N ILE A 55 -5.53 -1.57 -12.19
CA ILE A 55 -4.98 -2.61 -11.32
C ILE A 55 -5.29 -2.28 -9.86
N ILE A 56 -5.09 -1.03 -9.44
CA ILE A 56 -5.40 -0.59 -8.06
C ILE A 56 -6.89 -0.73 -7.78
N LYS A 57 -7.76 -0.40 -8.75
CA LYS A 57 -9.20 -0.58 -8.63
C LYS A 57 -9.57 -2.05 -8.44
N GLN A 58 -9.05 -2.94 -9.29
CA GLN A 58 -9.29 -4.39 -9.16
C GLN A 58 -8.83 -4.94 -7.80
N ILE A 59 -7.68 -4.48 -7.31
CA ILE A 59 -7.17 -4.90 -6.00
C ILE A 59 -8.08 -4.38 -4.87
N ASP A 60 -8.57 -3.14 -4.94
CA ASP A 60 -9.51 -2.62 -3.92
C ASP A 60 -10.79 -3.44 -3.88
N GLU A 61 -11.36 -3.75 -5.05
CA GLU A 61 -12.60 -4.53 -5.18
C GLU A 61 -12.42 -5.96 -4.67
N ASN A 62 -11.30 -6.60 -4.99
CA ASN A 62 -11.04 -7.99 -4.61
C ASN A 62 -10.60 -8.15 -3.14
N CYS A 63 -9.80 -7.21 -2.63
CA CYS A 63 -9.12 -7.36 -1.34
C CYS A 63 -9.74 -6.50 -0.23
N GLN A 64 -10.64 -5.58 -0.56
CA GLN A 64 -11.29 -4.67 0.39
C GLN A 64 -10.28 -3.95 1.29
N MET A 65 -9.16 -3.53 0.71
CA MET A 65 -8.01 -2.95 1.44
C MET A 65 -8.41 -1.70 2.24
N SER A 66 -9.35 -0.93 1.70
CA SER A 66 -9.94 0.24 2.35
C SER A 66 -10.70 -0.05 3.65
N GLN A 67 -11.05 -1.31 3.92
CA GLN A 67 -11.73 -1.75 5.15
C GLN A 67 -10.78 -2.40 6.18
N CYS A 68 -9.47 -2.45 5.89
CA CYS A 68 -8.51 -3.05 6.82
C CYS A 68 -8.49 -2.31 8.17
N SER A 69 -8.43 -3.06 9.27
CA SER A 69 -8.31 -2.45 10.60
C SER A 69 -6.89 -1.96 10.92
N ASN A 70 -5.89 -2.44 10.18
CA ASN A 70 -4.50 -2.06 10.39
C ASN A 70 -4.20 -0.69 9.76
N LYS A 71 -3.85 0.28 10.61
CA LYS A 71 -3.56 1.65 10.18
C LYS A 71 -2.39 1.77 9.22
N ASP A 72 -1.32 1.00 9.40
CA ASP A 72 -0.16 1.05 8.50
C ASP A 72 -0.52 0.53 7.10
N ILE A 73 -1.34 -0.53 7.02
CA ILE A 73 -1.84 -1.08 5.75
C ILE A 73 -2.74 -0.05 5.05
N CYS A 74 -3.72 0.51 5.77
CA CYS A 74 -4.61 1.54 5.21
C CYS A 74 -3.83 2.76 4.74
N TYR A 75 -2.87 3.23 5.53
CA TYR A 75 -2.02 4.35 5.15
C TYR A 75 -1.24 4.09 3.85
N LEU A 76 -0.59 2.93 3.72
CA LEU A 76 0.16 2.58 2.51
C LEU A 76 -0.77 2.41 1.29
N TRP A 77 -1.95 1.84 1.50
CA TRP A 77 -2.97 1.74 0.47
C TRP A 77 -3.43 3.12 -0.03
N TYR A 78 -3.72 4.04 0.91
CA TYR A 78 -4.10 5.40 0.58
C TYR A 78 -2.99 6.16 -0.15
N GLN A 79 -1.73 5.94 0.21
CA GLN A 79 -0.61 6.52 -0.51
C GLN A 79 -0.61 6.09 -1.99
N LEU A 80 -0.76 4.79 -2.26
CA LEU A 80 -0.89 4.27 -3.63
C LEU A 80 -2.10 4.88 -4.37
N CYS A 81 -3.24 4.98 -3.70
CA CYS A 81 -4.45 5.58 -4.26
C CYS A 81 -4.26 7.05 -4.66
N ILE A 82 -3.52 7.83 -3.87
CA ILE A 82 -3.19 9.23 -4.18
C ILE A 82 -2.29 9.33 -5.41
N GLN A 83 -1.31 8.42 -5.54
CA GLN A 83 -0.41 8.41 -6.69
C GLN A 83 -1.14 8.10 -8.00
N VAL A 84 -2.10 7.18 -7.99
CA VAL A 84 -2.91 6.86 -9.18
C VAL A 84 -4.15 7.75 -9.35
N LYS A 85 -4.30 8.79 -8.51
CA LYS A 85 -5.43 9.73 -8.49
C LYS A 85 -6.79 9.04 -8.40
N TYR A 86 -6.91 8.08 -7.49
CA TYR A 86 -8.16 7.37 -7.26
C TYR A 86 -9.15 8.21 -6.44
N ILE A 87 -10.01 8.95 -7.13
CA ILE A 87 -10.92 9.94 -6.54
C ILE A 87 -11.99 9.28 -5.65
N GLU A 88 -12.45 8.07 -5.97
CA GLU A 88 -13.53 7.39 -5.24
C GLU A 88 -13.15 7.08 -3.78
N LEU A 89 -11.86 6.89 -3.50
CA LEU A 89 -11.35 6.67 -2.14
C LEU A 89 -10.92 7.94 -1.40
N LEU A 90 -11.04 9.10 -2.04
CA LEU A 90 -10.58 10.37 -1.48
C LEU A 90 -11.35 10.77 -0.21
N ASP A 91 -12.65 10.50 -0.16
CA ASP A 91 -13.47 10.67 1.05
C ASP A 91 -12.98 9.78 2.21
N ASN A 92 -12.64 8.52 1.91
CA ASN A 92 -12.11 7.59 2.91
C ASN A 92 -10.73 8.04 3.41
N ILE A 93 -9.89 8.57 2.54
CA ILE A 93 -8.59 9.15 2.89
C ILE A 93 -8.77 10.34 3.83
N PHE A 94 -9.67 11.28 3.51
CA PHE A 94 -9.92 12.43 4.37
C PHE A 94 -10.53 12.04 5.72
N LYS A 95 -11.42 11.05 5.73
CA LYS A 95 -11.94 10.49 6.97
C LYS A 95 -10.81 9.89 7.81
N PHE A 96 -9.93 9.09 7.21
CA PHE A 96 -8.77 8.52 7.90
C PHE A 96 -7.82 9.60 8.44
N LEU A 97 -7.55 10.66 7.68
CA LEU A 97 -6.74 11.81 8.12
C LEU A 97 -7.37 12.55 9.29
N ARG A 98 -8.71 12.63 9.35
CA ARG A 98 -9.43 13.26 10.46
C ARG A 98 -9.40 12.39 11.72
N GLU A 99 -9.55 11.07 11.56
CA GLU A 99 -9.56 10.12 12.67
C GLU A 99 -8.15 9.86 13.22
N THR A 100 -7.13 9.98 12.38
CA THR A 100 -5.74 9.66 12.72
C THR A 100 -4.99 10.90 13.20
N GLY A 101 -4.70 10.97 14.49
CA GLY A 101 -3.87 12.05 15.08
C GLY A 101 -2.36 11.85 14.95
N GLU A 102 -1.90 10.77 14.32
CA GLU A 102 -0.47 10.44 14.23
C GLU A 102 0.23 11.21 13.11
N PHE A 103 1.17 12.08 13.52
CA PHE A 103 1.89 12.97 12.62
C PHE A 103 2.66 12.24 11.52
N LYS A 104 3.11 11.00 11.77
CA LYS A 104 3.77 10.12 10.78
C LYS A 104 2.92 10.01 9.50
N TYR A 105 1.64 9.70 9.63
CA TYR A 105 0.75 9.48 8.50
C TYR A 105 0.28 10.79 7.88
N LEU A 106 -0.06 11.77 8.73
CA LEU A 106 -0.53 13.08 8.28
C LEU A 106 0.52 13.76 7.39
N LYS A 107 1.76 13.88 7.88
CA LYS A 107 2.83 14.60 7.19
C LYS A 107 3.08 14.02 5.80
N GLN A 108 3.11 12.70 5.67
CA GLN A 108 3.38 12.07 4.39
C GLN A 108 2.19 12.19 3.43
N LEU A 109 0.97 11.87 3.88
CA LEU A 109 -0.21 11.92 3.01
C LEU A 109 -0.49 13.34 2.50
N TYR A 110 -0.37 14.36 3.35
CA TYR A 110 -0.48 15.75 2.90
C TYR A 110 0.64 16.14 1.92
N GLY A 111 1.85 15.62 2.12
CA GLY A 111 2.97 15.82 1.18
C GLY A 111 2.69 15.21 -0.19
N GLU A 112 2.21 13.96 -0.24
CA GLU A 112 1.87 13.25 -1.47
C GLU A 112 0.68 13.92 -2.18
N LEU A 113 -0.36 14.34 -1.44
CA LEU A 113 -1.49 15.10 -2.00
C LEU A 113 -1.03 16.40 -2.65
N LYS A 114 -0.13 17.14 -2.00
CA LYS A 114 0.45 18.37 -2.56
C LYS A 114 1.34 18.11 -3.78
N SER A 115 1.98 16.94 -3.87
CA SER A 115 2.87 16.61 -4.98
C SER A 115 2.11 16.05 -6.19
N SER A 116 0.97 15.40 -5.98
CA SER A 116 0.17 14.75 -7.03
C SER A 116 -0.81 15.71 -7.73
N TRP A 117 -1.13 16.84 -7.07
CA TRP A 117 -2.09 17.86 -7.51
C TRP A 117 -1.44 19.26 -7.54
#